data_AF-A0A497QDQ7-F1
#
_entry.id   AF-A0A497QDQ7-F1
#
_cell.length_a   1.000
_cell.length_b   1.000
_cell.length_c   1.000
_cell.angle_alpha   90.00
_cell.angle_beta   90.00
_cell.angle_gamma   90.00
#
_symmetry.space_group_name_H-M   'P 1'
#
loop_
_entity.id
_entity.type
_entity.pdbx_description
1 polymer ?
#
loop_
_entity_poly.entity_id
_entity_poly.type
_entity_poly.pdbx_seq_one_letter_code
_entity_poly.pdbx_strand_id
1 'polypeptide(L)'
;MKIKQYKTEFLSEEYQPTGMYFAFLSTKNEMCHTWVKCRDFLQDAVRNQLTGKDDKIYGFCYLPKESPKIDLKKTRILVKGVKIDEVVKYSLQLINHYEKIASLTPRSKIVKTDDMYVFIGPGEWSQSSVLISLYTLLIRLGHRKIKFKNEEELTKTYEALINDRNIANTNDIRYLASIYKYIHIILENRKLLMFKQKDKILFNDVKINSFHNNSGVVALCRNRFADKTLNDKFKKIFEKGTE
;
A
#
# COMPACT_ATOMS: atom_id res chain seq x y z
N MET A 1 -8.84 21.62 -3.37
CA MET A 1 -9.83 20.72 -2.73
C MET A 1 -9.77 20.99 -1.24
N LYS A 2 -10.89 21.18 -0.53
CA LYS A 2 -10.84 21.42 0.93
C LYS A 2 -10.87 20.08 1.67
N ILE A 3 -9.96 19.87 2.62
CA ILE A 3 -9.84 18.64 3.39
C ILE A 3 -10.12 18.89 4.86
N LYS A 4 -10.98 18.05 5.45
CA LYS A 4 -11.18 18.01 6.91
C LYS A 4 -10.19 17.04 7.53
N GLN A 5 -9.20 17.57 8.25
CA GLN A 5 -8.16 16.77 8.90
C GLN A 5 -8.61 16.29 10.29
N TYR A 6 -8.17 15.11 10.68
CA TYR A 6 -8.27 14.61 12.07
C TYR A 6 -7.06 15.06 12.88
N LYS A 7 -7.26 15.23 14.19
CA LYS A 7 -6.17 15.44 15.13
C LYS A 7 -5.24 14.23 15.07
N THR A 8 -3.94 14.49 14.98
CA THR A 8 -2.93 13.44 14.95
C THR A 8 -2.64 12.97 16.36
N GLU A 9 -2.76 11.66 16.60
CA GLU A 9 -2.33 11.03 17.85
C GLU A 9 -0.91 10.48 17.71
N PHE A 10 -0.24 10.27 18.84
CA PHE A 10 1.08 9.63 18.85
C PHE A 10 0.93 8.14 18.53
N LEU A 11 1.78 7.65 17.63
CA LEU A 11 1.82 6.24 17.22
C LEU A 11 3.20 5.65 17.48
N SER A 12 3.24 4.41 17.97
CA SER A 12 4.47 3.64 18.19
C SER A 12 4.92 2.95 16.90
N GLU A 13 5.25 3.75 15.87
CA GLU A 13 5.59 3.23 14.55
C GLU A 13 7.07 2.87 14.42
N GLU A 14 7.38 1.81 13.68
CA GLU A 14 8.75 1.53 13.26
C GLU A 14 9.30 2.66 12.40
N TYR A 15 10.61 2.93 12.52
CA TYR A 15 11.30 3.96 11.74
C TYR A 15 11.10 3.77 10.23
N GLN A 16 10.64 4.85 9.57
CA GLN A 16 10.46 4.90 8.12
C GLN A 16 11.34 6.00 7.52
N PRO A 17 12.29 5.67 6.63
CA PRO A 17 13.35 6.58 6.20
C PRO A 17 12.88 7.72 5.29
N THR A 18 11.74 7.56 4.61
CA THR A 18 11.23 8.57 3.67
C THR A 18 10.55 9.76 4.34
N GLY A 19 10.16 9.65 5.61
CA GLY A 19 9.38 10.67 6.30
C GLY A 19 8.00 10.93 5.70
N MET A 20 7.50 10.02 4.85
CA MET A 20 6.16 10.10 4.28
C MET A 20 5.10 9.57 5.23
N TYR A 21 4.00 10.30 5.33
CA TYR A 21 2.81 9.96 6.08
C TYR A 21 1.63 9.74 5.13
N PHE A 22 0.75 8.82 5.51
CA PHE A 22 -0.42 8.44 4.75
C PHE A 22 -1.70 8.58 5.58
N ALA A 23 -2.81 8.85 4.91
CA ALA A 23 -4.14 8.64 5.45
C ALA A 23 -5.14 8.35 4.33
N PHE A 24 -6.15 7.53 4.58
CA PHE A 24 -7.28 7.45 3.63
C PHE A 24 -8.12 8.72 3.68
N LEU A 25 -8.78 9.02 2.56
CA LEU A 25 -9.72 10.12 2.42
C LEU A 25 -11.09 9.57 2.00
N SER A 26 -12.14 10.02 2.69
CA SER A 26 -13.52 9.64 2.41
C SER A 26 -14.03 10.27 1.09
N THR A 27 -15.22 9.85 0.64
CA THR A 27 -15.91 10.49 -0.50
C THR A 27 -16.22 11.97 -0.28
N LYS A 28 -16.25 12.41 0.98
CA LYS A 28 -16.52 13.80 1.39
C LYS A 28 -15.25 14.61 1.65
N ASN A 29 -14.09 14.10 1.27
CA ASN A 29 -12.78 14.71 1.55
C ASN A 29 -12.50 14.88 3.05
N GLU A 30 -12.95 13.92 3.86
CA GLU A 30 -12.63 13.84 5.29
C GLU A 30 -11.55 12.77 5.49
N MET A 31 -10.50 13.10 6.25
CA MET A 31 -9.44 12.15 6.56
C MET A 31 -10.03 11.00 7.39
N CYS A 32 -9.78 9.76 7.02
CA CYS A 32 -10.45 8.60 7.61
C CYS A 32 -9.84 8.18 8.96
N HIS A 33 -8.58 8.51 9.22
CA HIS A 33 -7.85 8.16 10.43
C HIS A 33 -6.67 9.11 10.62
N THR A 34 -5.99 9.03 11.77
CA THR A 34 -4.75 9.78 12.03
C THR A 34 -3.67 9.48 10.98
N TRP A 35 -2.72 10.41 10.80
CA TRP A 35 -1.57 10.19 9.93
C TRP A 35 -0.73 9.01 10.40
N VAL A 36 -0.32 8.16 9.45
CA VAL A 36 0.52 6.99 9.71
C VAL A 36 1.77 7.01 8.83
N LYS A 37 2.92 6.64 9.40
CA LYS A 37 4.11 6.27 8.63
C LYS A 37 4.04 4.81 8.21
N CYS A 38 3.64 3.89 9.08
CA CYS A 38 3.56 2.48 8.70
C CYS A 38 2.41 2.28 7.71
N ARG A 39 2.74 1.81 6.50
CA ARG A 39 1.75 1.56 5.44
C ARG A 39 0.76 0.46 5.83
N ASP A 40 1.15 -0.43 6.73
CA ASP A 40 0.33 -1.57 7.15
C ASP A 40 -0.85 -1.12 8.04
N PHE A 41 -0.82 0.08 8.64
CA PHE A 41 -2.01 0.63 9.30
C PHE A 41 -3.15 0.97 8.32
N LEU A 42 -2.85 1.17 7.04
CA LEU A 42 -3.89 1.41 6.03
C LEU A 42 -4.74 0.14 5.81
N GLN A 43 -4.12 -1.02 5.68
CA GLN A 43 -4.86 -2.28 5.57
C GLN A 43 -5.63 -2.60 6.86
N ASP A 44 -5.09 -2.24 8.04
CA ASP A 44 -5.81 -2.38 9.32
C ASP A 44 -7.08 -1.53 9.35
N ALA A 45 -7.00 -0.28 8.87
CA ALA A 45 -8.16 0.61 8.78
C ALA A 45 -9.27 0.02 7.88
N VAL A 46 -8.89 -0.55 6.74
CA VAL A 46 -9.85 -1.21 5.85
C VAL A 46 -10.43 -2.46 6.50
N ARG A 47 -9.62 -3.28 7.19
CA ARG A 47 -10.11 -4.45 7.92
C ARG A 47 -11.13 -4.06 8.99
N ASN A 48 -10.82 -3.05 9.81
CA ASN A 48 -11.75 -2.55 10.83
C ASN A 48 -13.05 -2.07 10.18
N GLN A 49 -12.97 -1.29 9.09
CA GLN A 49 -14.16 -0.87 8.36
C GLN A 49 -15.01 -2.04 7.86
N LEU A 50 -14.40 -3.07 7.27
CA LEU A 50 -15.12 -4.19 6.68
C LEU A 50 -15.72 -5.12 7.74
N THR A 51 -15.06 -5.28 8.88
CA THR A 51 -15.46 -6.21 9.95
C THR A 51 -16.33 -5.56 11.02
N GLY A 52 -16.31 -4.22 11.11
CA GLY A 52 -16.93 -3.47 12.20
C GLY A 52 -16.19 -3.58 13.54
N LYS A 53 -15.00 -4.19 13.57
CA LYS A 53 -14.17 -4.34 14.77
C LYS A 53 -13.34 -3.08 15.02
N ASP A 54 -13.18 -2.71 16.29
CA ASP A 54 -12.35 -1.59 16.77
C ASP A 54 -10.96 -2.09 17.20
N ASP A 55 -10.30 -2.90 16.36
CA ASP A 55 -8.97 -3.45 16.71
C ASP A 55 -7.94 -2.32 16.86
N LYS A 56 -7.07 -2.43 17.88
CA LYS A 56 -6.00 -1.46 18.18
C LYS A 56 -4.63 -2.13 18.15
N ILE A 57 -3.67 -1.47 17.53
CA ILE A 57 -2.27 -1.94 17.45
C ILE A 57 -1.31 -0.75 17.43
N TYR A 58 -0.26 -0.77 18.25
CA TYR A 58 0.77 0.27 18.33
C TYR A 58 0.24 1.71 18.47
N GLY A 59 -0.89 1.87 19.18
CA GLY A 59 -1.57 3.15 19.35
C GLY A 59 -2.55 3.49 18.22
N PHE A 60 -2.45 2.85 17.05
CA PHE A 60 -3.37 3.05 15.93
C PHE A 60 -4.71 2.32 16.17
N CYS A 61 -5.81 3.00 15.88
CA CYS A 61 -7.15 2.43 15.84
C CYS A 61 -8.01 3.18 14.82
N TYR A 62 -8.71 2.43 13.95
CA TYR A 62 -9.79 2.95 13.12
C TYR A 62 -11.11 2.51 13.74
N LEU A 63 -11.98 3.46 14.09
CA LEU A 63 -13.26 3.22 14.74
C LEU A 63 -14.38 3.24 13.70
N PRO A 64 -14.92 2.12 13.19
CA PRO A 64 -15.84 2.09 12.04
C PRO A 64 -17.15 2.84 12.26
N LYS A 65 -17.56 3.04 13.52
CA LYS A 65 -18.79 3.78 13.89
C LYS A 65 -18.59 5.30 13.93
N GLU A 66 -17.36 5.76 14.18
CA GLU A 66 -17.05 7.17 14.42
C GLU A 66 -16.21 7.79 13.29
N SER A 67 -15.35 6.99 12.68
CA SER A 67 -14.41 7.41 11.65
C SER A 67 -15.12 7.56 10.29
N PRO A 68 -14.72 8.53 9.44
CA PRO A 68 -15.30 8.68 8.12
C PRO A 68 -14.98 7.46 7.27
N LYS A 69 -15.97 6.99 6.52
CA LYS A 69 -15.83 5.77 5.71
C LYS A 69 -14.78 5.95 4.61
N ILE A 70 -13.85 5.00 4.55
CA ILE A 70 -12.90 4.80 3.46
C ILE A 70 -13.69 4.47 2.18
N ASP A 71 -13.41 5.19 1.08
CA ASP A 71 -14.02 4.90 -0.21
C ASP A 71 -13.37 3.65 -0.84
N LEU A 72 -14.14 2.56 -0.92
CA LEU A 72 -13.71 1.30 -1.53
C LEU A 72 -14.02 1.21 -3.04
N LYS A 73 -14.79 2.16 -3.59
CA LYS A 73 -15.08 2.25 -5.03
C LYS A 73 -13.97 3.00 -5.77
N LYS A 74 -13.36 3.99 -5.11
CA LYS A 74 -12.20 4.74 -5.59
C LYS A 74 -11.24 4.98 -4.44
N THR A 75 -9.99 4.61 -4.64
CA THR A 75 -8.98 4.80 -3.59
C THR A 75 -8.53 6.26 -3.56
N ARG A 76 -8.61 6.90 -2.39
CA ARG A 76 -8.03 8.22 -2.15
C ARG A 76 -7.09 8.15 -0.97
N ILE A 77 -5.81 8.36 -1.22
CA ILE A 77 -4.78 8.36 -0.18
C ILE A 77 -4.17 9.75 -0.13
N LEU A 78 -4.30 10.39 1.02
CA LEU A 78 -3.55 11.56 1.40
C LEU A 78 -2.09 11.18 1.66
N VAL A 79 -1.18 12.00 1.17
CA VAL A 79 0.26 11.86 1.37
C VAL A 79 0.85 13.22 1.72
N LYS A 80 1.65 13.25 2.78
CA LYS A 80 2.47 14.41 3.15
C LYS A 80 3.85 13.95 3.61
N GLY A 81 4.82 14.86 3.62
CA GLY A 81 6.17 14.54 4.07
C GLY A 81 7.23 15.44 3.47
N VAL A 82 8.48 15.13 3.77
CA VAL A 82 9.64 15.92 3.35
C VAL A 82 9.84 15.83 1.84
N LYS A 83 10.00 16.99 1.18
CA LYS A 83 10.24 17.13 -0.26
C LYS A 83 9.19 16.44 -1.14
N ILE A 84 7.95 16.32 -0.67
CA ILE A 84 6.89 15.61 -1.39
C ILE A 84 6.66 16.20 -2.79
N ASP A 85 6.71 17.53 -2.92
CA ASP A 85 6.61 18.27 -4.19
C ASP A 85 7.63 17.79 -5.25
N GLU A 86 8.84 17.41 -4.84
CA GLU A 86 9.90 16.97 -5.75
C GLU A 86 9.72 15.53 -6.23
N VAL A 87 9.11 14.68 -5.40
CA VAL A 87 9.14 13.21 -5.54
C VAL A 87 7.83 12.63 -6.06
N VAL A 88 6.72 13.33 -5.84
CA VAL A 88 5.35 12.89 -6.15
C VAL A 88 5.13 12.49 -7.62
N LYS A 89 5.81 13.16 -8.56
CA LYS A 89 5.75 12.82 -9.99
C LYS A 89 6.36 11.45 -10.30
N TYR A 90 7.42 11.05 -9.60
CA TYR A 90 8.05 9.74 -9.78
C TYR A 90 7.20 8.64 -9.18
N SER A 91 6.58 8.90 -8.02
CA SER A 91 5.54 8.04 -7.45
C SER A 91 4.42 7.78 -8.47
N LEU A 92 3.89 8.84 -9.09
CA LEU A 92 2.83 8.72 -10.08
C LEU A 92 3.26 7.93 -11.31
N GLN A 93 4.48 8.15 -11.79
CA GLN A 93 5.02 7.43 -12.94
C GLN A 93 5.09 5.92 -12.69
N LEU A 94 5.62 5.50 -11.54
CA LEU A 94 5.68 4.09 -11.13
C LEU A 94 4.29 3.47 -11.04
N ILE A 95 3.36 4.17 -10.39
CA ILE A 95 1.98 3.71 -10.23
C ILE A 95 1.30 3.52 -11.59
N ASN A 96 1.34 4.55 -12.45
CA ASN A 96 0.66 4.53 -13.74
C ASN A 96 1.26 3.49 -14.70
N HIS A 97 2.54 3.16 -14.54
CA HIS A 97 3.18 2.07 -15.26
C HIS A 97 2.55 0.72 -14.89
N TYR A 98 2.50 0.39 -13.61
CA TYR A 98 1.91 -0.87 -13.15
C TYR A 98 0.40 -0.96 -13.34
N GLU A 99 -0.32 0.15 -13.23
CA GLU A 99 -1.74 0.19 -13.58
C GLU A 99 -1.98 -0.07 -15.07
N LYS A 100 -1.10 0.41 -15.95
CA LYS A 100 -1.18 0.13 -17.39
C LYS A 100 -1.04 -1.37 -17.64
N ILE A 101 -0.04 -2.02 -17.02
CA ILE A 101 0.15 -3.47 -17.13
C ILE A 101 -1.08 -4.22 -16.60
N ALA A 102 -1.60 -3.79 -15.45
CA ALA A 102 -2.79 -4.38 -14.86
C ALA A 102 -4.09 -4.09 -15.63
N SER A 103 -4.05 -3.27 -16.69
CA SER A 103 -5.24 -2.76 -17.39
C SER A 103 -6.26 -2.09 -16.46
N LEU A 104 -5.77 -1.35 -15.46
CA LEU A 104 -6.62 -0.60 -14.54
C LEU A 104 -7.01 0.75 -15.13
N THR A 105 -8.31 1.04 -15.13
CA THR A 105 -8.89 2.26 -15.70
C THR A 105 -10.02 2.82 -14.81
N PRO A 106 -10.06 4.15 -14.55
CA PRO A 106 -9.06 5.14 -14.95
C PRO A 106 -7.75 4.97 -14.17
N ARG A 107 -6.63 5.33 -14.81
CA ARG A 107 -5.33 5.40 -14.13
C ARG A 107 -5.29 6.50 -13.09
N SER A 108 -4.38 6.34 -12.14
CA SER A 108 -4.19 7.23 -11.02
C SER A 108 -3.83 8.64 -11.45
N LYS A 109 -4.30 9.58 -10.64
CA LYS A 109 -3.96 11.00 -10.75
C LYS A 109 -3.68 11.59 -9.38
N ILE A 110 -3.07 12.75 -9.38
CA ILE A 110 -2.68 13.44 -8.17
C ILE A 110 -3.32 14.83 -8.13
N VAL A 111 -3.83 15.19 -6.96
CA VAL A 111 -4.35 16.53 -6.68
C VAL A 111 -3.54 17.13 -5.55
N LYS A 112 -2.91 18.28 -5.77
CA LYS A 112 -2.25 19.06 -4.70
C LYS A 112 -3.29 19.74 -3.83
N THR A 113 -3.07 19.76 -2.53
CA THR A 113 -3.94 20.42 -1.54
C THR A 113 -3.08 20.90 -0.38
N ASP A 114 -2.96 22.22 -0.24
CA ASP A 114 -2.08 22.85 0.76
C ASP A 114 -0.64 22.29 0.66
N ASP A 115 -0.13 21.70 1.75
CA ASP A 115 1.18 21.04 1.88
C ASP A 115 1.14 19.53 1.61
N MET A 116 0.05 19.04 1.02
CA MET A 116 -0.23 17.61 0.83
C MET A 116 -0.60 17.28 -0.60
N TYR A 117 -0.61 15.99 -0.90
CA TYR A 117 -1.08 15.44 -2.17
C TYR A 117 -2.11 14.35 -1.94
N VAL A 118 -3.08 14.26 -2.84
CA VAL A 118 -4.07 13.17 -2.86
C VAL A 118 -3.84 12.32 -4.08
N PHE A 119 -3.45 11.08 -3.86
CA PHE A 119 -3.45 10.04 -4.89
C PHE A 119 -4.87 9.51 -5.03
N ILE A 120 -5.42 9.64 -6.23
CA ILE A 120 -6.75 9.16 -6.59
C ILE A 120 -6.57 8.05 -7.61
N GLY A 121 -6.84 6.81 -7.19
CA GLY A 121 -6.64 5.61 -8.00
C GLY A 121 -7.87 4.69 -8.05
N PRO A 122 -7.75 3.57 -8.78
CA PRO A 122 -8.75 2.51 -8.84
C PRO A 122 -9.18 2.01 -7.45
N GLY A 123 -10.44 1.58 -7.33
CA GLY A 123 -10.97 1.04 -6.08
C GLY A 123 -10.24 -0.22 -5.62
N GLU A 124 -9.72 -1.01 -6.57
CA GLU A 124 -9.01 -2.25 -6.30
C GLU A 124 -7.86 -2.09 -5.31
N TRP A 125 -7.16 -0.95 -5.27
CA TRP A 125 -6.08 -0.75 -4.31
C TRP A 125 -6.56 -0.96 -2.88
N SER A 126 -7.66 -0.31 -2.51
CA SER A 126 -8.25 -0.39 -1.17
C SER A 126 -9.02 -1.68 -0.91
N GLN A 127 -9.23 -2.52 -1.92
CA GLN A 127 -9.94 -3.79 -1.78
C GLN A 127 -9.01 -4.99 -1.53
N SER A 128 -7.71 -4.75 -1.29
CA SER A 128 -6.76 -5.81 -0.97
C SER A 128 -5.62 -5.30 -0.10
N SER A 129 -5.34 -5.99 1.00
CA SER A 129 -4.19 -5.68 1.87
C SER A 129 -2.87 -5.71 1.10
N VAL A 130 -2.73 -6.64 0.16
CA VAL A 130 -1.58 -6.76 -0.74
C VAL A 130 -1.47 -5.54 -1.65
N LEU A 131 -2.56 -5.11 -2.27
CA LEU A 131 -2.52 -3.95 -3.17
C LEU A 131 -2.31 -2.64 -2.42
N ILE A 132 -2.93 -2.45 -1.23
CA ILE A 132 -2.63 -1.31 -0.35
C ILE A 132 -1.13 -1.27 -0.07
N SER A 133 -0.54 -2.38 0.37
CA SER A 133 0.90 -2.45 0.67
C SER A 133 1.77 -2.25 -0.57
N LEU A 134 1.36 -2.72 -1.75
CA LEU A 134 2.11 -2.55 -3.00
C LEU A 134 2.11 -1.08 -3.44
N TYR A 135 0.93 -0.47 -3.61
CA TYR A 135 0.83 0.89 -4.14
C TYR A 135 1.42 1.93 -3.20
N THR A 136 1.31 1.74 -1.88
CA THR A 136 1.94 2.65 -0.90
C THR A 136 3.46 2.52 -0.89
N LEU A 137 4.02 1.33 -1.15
CA LEU A 137 5.45 1.16 -1.39
C LEU A 137 5.88 1.86 -2.68
N LEU A 138 5.12 1.73 -3.77
CA LEU A 138 5.40 2.45 -5.02
C LEU A 138 5.40 3.97 -4.82
N ILE A 139 4.47 4.49 -4.00
CA ILE A 139 4.46 5.92 -3.64
C ILE A 139 5.79 6.31 -2.98
N ARG A 140 6.27 5.51 -2.02
CA ARG A 140 7.55 5.76 -1.32
C ARG A 140 8.77 5.66 -2.20
N LEU A 141 8.79 4.70 -3.12
CA LEU A 141 9.89 4.53 -4.07
C LEU A 141 10.07 5.75 -4.97
N GLY A 142 9.04 6.59 -5.15
CA GLY A 142 9.17 7.90 -5.79
C GLY A 142 10.23 8.80 -5.12
N HIS A 143 10.50 8.63 -3.82
CA HIS A 143 11.57 9.36 -3.13
C HIS A 143 12.97 9.06 -3.69
N ARG A 144 13.14 7.92 -4.35
CA ARG A 144 14.38 7.55 -5.05
C ARG A 144 14.51 8.18 -6.45
N LYS A 145 13.52 8.99 -6.86
CA LYS A 145 13.49 9.70 -8.15
C LYS A 145 13.74 8.76 -9.34
N ILE A 146 13.15 7.56 -9.28
CA ILE A 146 13.29 6.49 -10.27
C ILE A 146 12.83 6.98 -11.64
N LYS A 147 13.69 6.91 -12.64
CA LYS A 147 13.42 7.28 -14.03
C LYS A 147 13.58 6.06 -14.91
N PHE A 148 12.62 5.83 -15.79
CA PHE A 148 12.61 4.71 -16.73
C PHE A 148 11.69 5.04 -17.90
N LYS A 149 11.96 4.43 -19.06
CA LYS A 149 11.11 4.52 -20.26
C LYS A 149 10.33 3.23 -20.52
N ASN A 150 10.86 2.11 -20.06
CA ASN A 150 10.31 0.76 -20.29
C ASN A 150 10.60 -0.15 -19.08
N GLU A 151 10.10 -1.38 -19.14
CA GLU A 151 10.23 -2.37 -18.07
C GLU A 151 11.67 -2.80 -17.80
N GLU A 152 12.48 -2.91 -18.86
CA GLU A 152 13.87 -3.33 -18.74
C GLU A 152 14.71 -2.30 -17.98
N GLU A 153 14.56 -1.01 -18.32
CA GLU A 153 15.20 0.10 -17.60
C GLU A 153 14.74 0.17 -16.13
N LEU A 154 13.44 -0.08 -15.89
CA LEU A 154 12.89 -0.09 -14.53
C LEU A 154 13.51 -1.23 -13.70
N THR A 155 13.59 -2.43 -14.27
CA THR A 155 14.20 -3.60 -13.63
C THR A 155 15.65 -3.34 -13.27
N LYS A 156 16.45 -2.84 -14.23
CA LYS A 156 17.86 -2.46 -13.97
C LYS A 156 17.97 -1.40 -12.87
N THR A 157 17.06 -0.44 -12.83
CA THR A 157 17.06 0.60 -11.80
C THR A 157 16.76 0.02 -10.42
N TYR A 158 15.81 -0.91 -10.31
CA TYR A 158 15.56 -1.61 -9.06
C TYR A 158 16.75 -2.43 -8.59
N GLU A 159 17.39 -3.18 -9.49
CA GLU A 159 18.57 -3.96 -9.16
C GLU A 159 19.73 -3.08 -8.69
N ALA A 160 19.94 -1.93 -9.33
CA ALA A 160 20.91 -0.94 -8.87
C ALA A 160 20.60 -0.43 -7.45
N LEU A 161 19.33 -0.09 -7.16
CA LEU A 161 18.92 0.36 -5.82
C LEU A 161 19.06 -0.72 -4.75
N ILE A 162 18.76 -1.98 -5.10
CA ILE A 162 18.88 -3.13 -4.20
C ILE A 162 20.35 -3.41 -3.86
N ASN A 163 21.25 -3.20 -4.81
CA ASN A 163 22.68 -3.44 -4.65
C ASN A 163 23.46 -2.24 -4.08
N ASP A 164 22.83 -1.07 -3.93
CA ASP A 164 23.46 0.11 -3.33
C ASP A 164 23.59 -0.05 -1.80
N ARG A 165 24.82 -0.28 -1.34
CA ARG A 165 25.17 -0.52 0.07
C ARG A 165 24.73 0.60 1.01
N ASN A 166 24.57 1.83 0.53
CA ASN A 166 24.17 2.97 1.37
C ASN A 166 22.68 2.93 1.74
N ILE A 167 21.85 2.30 0.91
CA ILE A 167 20.40 2.31 1.07
C ILE A 167 19.77 0.91 1.10
N ALA A 168 20.52 -0.14 0.77
CA ALA A 168 20.04 -1.53 0.72
C ALA A 168 19.39 -1.99 2.04
N ASN A 169 19.87 -1.47 3.18
CA ASN A 169 19.34 -1.82 4.50
C ASN A 169 18.08 -1.05 4.90
N THR A 170 17.64 -0.08 4.09
CA THR A 170 16.39 0.62 4.34
C THR A 170 15.18 -0.29 4.10
N ASN A 171 14.15 -0.15 4.93
CA ASN A 171 12.95 -0.99 4.87
C ASN A 171 12.33 -1.04 3.46
N ASP A 172 12.15 0.13 2.82
CA ASP A 172 11.56 0.21 1.48
C ASP A 172 12.38 -0.56 0.43
N ILE A 173 13.72 -0.53 0.50
CA ILE A 173 14.59 -1.26 -0.44
C ILE A 173 14.59 -2.77 -0.15
N ARG A 174 14.58 -3.18 1.13
CA ARG A 174 14.42 -4.60 1.51
C ARG A 174 13.07 -5.16 1.05
N TYR A 175 12.02 -4.36 1.09
CA TYR A 175 10.71 -4.73 0.57
C TYR A 175 10.76 -4.84 -0.95
N LEU A 176 11.33 -3.85 -1.65
CA LEU A 176 11.54 -3.91 -3.10
C LEU A 176 12.27 -5.18 -3.53
N ALA A 177 13.39 -5.51 -2.87
CA ALA A 177 14.17 -6.72 -3.14
C ALA A 177 13.35 -8.02 -3.03
N SER A 178 12.32 -8.01 -2.18
CA SER A 178 11.46 -9.18 -1.96
C SER A 178 10.36 -9.32 -3.01
N ILE A 179 9.99 -8.24 -3.70
CA ILE A 179 8.76 -8.21 -4.49
C ILE A 179 8.96 -7.89 -5.97
N TYR A 180 10.06 -7.24 -6.37
CA TYR A 180 10.14 -6.59 -7.68
C TYR A 180 9.93 -7.58 -8.85
N LYS A 181 10.44 -8.80 -8.72
CA LYS A 181 10.27 -9.89 -9.70
C LYS A 181 8.83 -10.41 -9.82
N TYR A 182 7.99 -10.14 -8.83
CA TYR A 182 6.64 -10.69 -8.72
C TYR A 182 5.53 -9.67 -8.98
N ILE A 183 5.86 -8.38 -9.18
CA ILE A 183 4.84 -7.32 -9.27
C ILE A 183 3.84 -7.59 -10.41
N HIS A 184 4.32 -7.95 -11.60
CA HIS A 184 3.44 -8.26 -12.75
C HIS A 184 2.50 -9.42 -12.45
N ILE A 185 3.07 -10.53 -11.96
CA ILE A 185 2.33 -11.74 -11.61
C ILE A 185 1.24 -11.45 -10.56
N ILE A 186 1.57 -10.64 -9.55
CA ILE A 186 0.62 -10.20 -8.51
C ILE A 186 -0.52 -9.40 -9.13
N LEU A 187 -0.22 -8.47 -10.03
CA LEU A 187 -1.21 -7.60 -10.66
C LEU A 187 -2.11 -8.35 -11.65
N GLU A 188 -1.58 -9.30 -12.40
CA GLU A 188 -2.35 -10.19 -13.28
C GLU A 188 -3.34 -11.04 -12.48
N ASN A 189 -2.89 -11.53 -11.32
CA ASN A 189 -3.69 -12.40 -10.44
C ASN A 189 -4.46 -11.64 -9.35
N ARG A 190 -4.49 -10.30 -9.41
CA ARG A 190 -5.00 -9.44 -8.32
C ARG A 190 -6.41 -9.75 -7.86
N LYS A 191 -7.28 -10.24 -8.75
CA LYS A 191 -8.68 -10.60 -8.40
C LYS A 191 -8.74 -11.69 -7.31
N LEU A 192 -7.71 -12.53 -7.21
CA LEU A 192 -7.59 -13.55 -6.16
C LEU A 192 -7.29 -12.94 -4.78
N LEU A 193 -6.72 -11.74 -4.75
CA LEU A 193 -6.27 -11.03 -3.54
C LEU A 193 -7.31 -10.06 -2.99
N MET A 194 -8.46 -9.91 -3.67
CA MET A 194 -9.51 -8.99 -3.25
C MET A 194 -10.23 -9.54 -2.01
N PHE A 195 -10.56 -8.64 -1.09
CA PHE A 195 -11.32 -8.94 0.11
C PHE A 195 -12.70 -9.53 -0.24
N LYS A 196 -13.06 -10.62 0.43
CA LYS A 196 -14.37 -11.28 0.33
C LYS A 196 -14.99 -11.36 1.70
N GLN A 197 -16.32 -11.27 1.79
CA GLN A 197 -17.08 -11.33 3.04
C GLN A 197 -16.83 -12.59 3.89
N LYS A 198 -16.20 -13.63 3.34
CA LYS A 198 -15.87 -14.89 4.02
C LYS A 198 -14.36 -15.11 4.21
N ASP A 199 -13.55 -14.09 3.97
CA ASP A 199 -12.11 -14.20 4.13
C ASP A 199 -11.76 -14.37 5.60
N LYS A 200 -11.22 -15.56 5.93
CA LYS A 200 -10.85 -15.91 7.30
C LYS A 200 -9.89 -14.89 7.90
N ILE A 201 -8.96 -14.39 7.10
CA ILE A 201 -7.96 -13.39 7.51
C ILE A 201 -8.59 -12.06 7.97
N LEU A 202 -9.75 -11.71 7.40
CA LEU A 202 -10.49 -10.50 7.78
C LEU A 202 -11.47 -10.81 8.92
N PHE A 203 -12.34 -11.79 8.72
CA PHE A 203 -13.58 -11.97 9.49
C PHE A 203 -13.49 -12.98 10.64
N ASN A 204 -12.48 -13.87 10.66
CA ASN A 204 -12.27 -14.74 11.82
C ASN A 204 -11.53 -13.99 12.94
N ASP A 205 -11.33 -14.68 14.07
CA ASP A 205 -10.56 -14.18 15.22
C ASP A 205 -9.04 -14.22 14.99
N VAL A 206 -8.61 -13.83 13.78
CA VAL A 206 -7.20 -13.51 13.53
C VAL A 206 -6.86 -12.26 14.34
N LYS A 207 -5.86 -12.36 15.21
CA LYS A 207 -5.39 -11.21 16.00
C LYS A 207 -4.86 -10.12 15.08
N ILE A 208 -5.13 -8.86 15.41
CA ILE A 208 -4.67 -7.70 14.62
C ILE A 208 -3.17 -7.71 14.36
N ASN A 209 -2.34 -8.10 15.33
CA ASN A 209 -0.88 -8.23 15.13
C ASN A 209 -0.52 -9.25 14.04
N SER A 210 -1.26 -10.35 13.92
CA SER A 210 -1.02 -11.34 12.88
C SER A 210 -1.43 -10.80 11.51
N PHE A 211 -2.58 -10.11 11.44
CA PHE A 211 -3.02 -9.45 10.22
C PHE A 211 -2.01 -8.40 9.76
N HIS A 212 -1.71 -7.41 10.61
CA HIS A 212 -0.77 -6.31 10.35
C HIS A 212 0.56 -6.81 9.77
N ASN A 213 1.14 -7.83 10.39
CA ASN A 213 2.46 -8.34 10.00
C ASN A 213 2.43 -9.29 8.78
N ASN A 214 1.31 -9.96 8.50
CA ASN A 214 1.26 -11.09 7.56
C ASN A 214 0.21 -10.95 6.44
N SER A 215 -0.34 -9.75 6.19
CA SER A 215 -1.29 -9.51 5.09
C SER A 215 -0.77 -8.60 3.97
N GLY A 216 0.46 -8.11 4.07
CA GLY A 216 1.07 -7.23 3.06
C GLY A 216 1.73 -7.98 1.88
N VAL A 217 2.18 -7.23 0.88
CA VAL A 217 2.80 -7.78 -0.34
C VAL A 217 4.09 -8.58 -0.06
N VAL A 218 4.89 -8.13 0.91
CA VAL A 218 6.12 -8.82 1.31
C VAL A 218 5.82 -10.16 1.98
N ALA A 219 4.73 -10.25 2.75
CA ALA A 219 4.30 -11.50 3.35
C ALA A 219 3.91 -12.51 2.27
N LEU A 220 3.18 -12.06 1.23
CA LEU A 220 2.81 -12.89 0.08
C LEU A 220 4.05 -13.42 -0.66
N CYS A 221 4.97 -12.55 -1.06
CA CYS A 221 6.17 -12.95 -1.82
C CYS A 221 7.12 -13.85 -1.03
N ARG A 222 7.10 -13.79 0.31
CA ARG A 222 7.94 -14.63 1.18
C ARG A 222 7.25 -15.90 1.67
N ASN A 223 6.09 -16.23 1.11
CA ASN A 223 5.29 -17.39 1.52
C ASN A 223 4.93 -17.37 3.02
N ARG A 224 4.67 -16.18 3.59
CA ARG A 224 4.29 -15.95 4.99
C ARG A 224 2.91 -15.31 5.12
N PHE A 225 2.10 -15.36 4.07
CA PHE A 225 0.77 -14.77 4.08
C PHE A 225 -0.15 -15.50 5.07
N ALA A 226 -0.96 -14.77 5.83
CA ALA A 226 -1.75 -15.38 6.91
C ALA A 226 -2.82 -16.36 6.38
N ASP A 227 -3.34 -16.15 5.17
CA ASP A 227 -4.19 -17.12 4.48
C ASP A 227 -3.32 -18.19 3.79
N LYS A 228 -3.16 -19.35 4.45
CA LYS A 228 -2.35 -20.47 3.95
C LYS A 228 -2.81 -20.97 2.57
N THR A 229 -4.12 -21.02 2.32
CA THR A 229 -4.65 -21.49 1.03
C THR A 229 -4.28 -20.54 -0.09
N LEU A 230 -4.39 -19.23 0.15
CA LEU A 230 -3.96 -18.21 -0.80
C LEU A 230 -2.43 -18.22 -1.00
N ASN A 231 -1.68 -18.40 0.09
CA ASN A 231 -0.22 -18.50 0.10
C ASN A 231 0.26 -19.68 -0.77
N ASP A 232 -0.28 -20.88 -0.57
CA ASP A 232 0.05 -22.08 -1.36
C ASP A 232 -0.31 -21.90 -2.84
N LYS A 233 -1.41 -21.19 -3.14
CA LYS A 233 -1.80 -20.86 -4.51
C LYS A 233 -0.79 -19.92 -5.17
N PHE A 234 -0.39 -18.85 -4.48
CA PHE A 234 0.57 -17.89 -5.01
C PHE A 234 1.97 -18.46 -5.14
N LYS A 235 2.38 -19.39 -4.25
CA LYS A 235 3.63 -20.14 -4.40
C LYS A 235 3.70 -20.84 -5.77
N LYS A 236 2.66 -21.58 -6.13
CA LYS A 236 2.57 -22.26 -7.45
C LYS A 236 2.53 -21.29 -8.63
N ILE A 237 1.88 -20.13 -8.45
CA ILE A 237 1.81 -19.08 -9.48
C ILE A 237 3.20 -18.47 -9.69
N PHE A 238 3.95 -18.19 -8.62
CA PHE A 238 5.30 -17.65 -8.70
C PHE A 238 6.28 -18.65 -9.32
N GLU A 239 6.21 -19.93 -8.97
CA GLU A 239 7.04 -20.98 -9.58
C GLU A 239 6.86 -21.04 -11.11
N LYS A 240 5.62 -20.94 -11.60
CA LYS A 240 5.31 -20.97 -13.05
C LYS A 240 5.64 -19.67 -13.79
N GLY A 241 5.54 -18.53 -13.12
CA GLY A 241 5.72 -17.22 -13.75
C GLY A 241 7.18 -16.75 -13.82
N THR A 242 8.11 -17.53 -13.26
CA THR A 242 9.56 -17.25 -13.30
C THR A 242 10.33 -18.16 -14.26
N GLU A 243 9.64 -19.08 -14.93
CA GLU A 243 10.16 -19.88 -16.06
C GLU A 243 10.10 -19.08 -17.36
#